data_AF-A0A956TB31-F1
#
_entry.id   AF-A0A956TB31-F1
#
_cell.length_a   1.000
_cell.length_b   1.000
_cell.length_c   1.000
_cell.angle_alpha   90.00
_cell.angle_beta   90.00
_cell.angle_gamma   90.00
#
_symmetry.space_group_name_H-M   'P 1'
#
loop_
_entity.id
_entity.type
_entity.pdbx_description
1 polymer ?
#
loop_
_entity_poly.entity_id
_entity_poly.type
_entity_poly.pdbx_seq_one_letter_code
_entity_poly.pdbx_strand_id
1 'polypeptide(L)'
;MARLLLILCLLTSPALAKVRCISLVQAKDLEVEVGKWSAPLPPERVVGPWQNPTAIARVTLRQAGRRLLSQRLGLTDEEQTLVFFGVPSARPQPGLWEQLKARFEGQEYHSKQGFGLQLRVLREEIFSQKSQAYLRVLHAVPTLVGVDLLEGDEQLVSSLEYAHCSEILTLPAGHHQLNLRPHRSRLELKQFEVDLEPGRLTTILLGGHPESPHPVILTSKGS
;
A
#
# COMPACT_ATOMS: atom_id res chain seq x y z
N MET A 1 29.02 50.30 7.55
CA MET A 1 27.96 49.95 6.58
C MET A 1 28.34 48.60 5.96
N ALA A 2 28.13 47.48 6.63
CA ALA A 2 26.88 46.71 6.70
C ALA A 2 26.40 46.23 5.31
N ARG A 3 26.77 44.99 4.95
CA ARG A 3 25.90 43.99 4.29
C ARG A 3 26.60 42.63 4.27
N LEU A 4 26.71 42.06 5.47
CA LEU A 4 26.90 40.64 5.69
C LEU A 4 25.55 39.99 5.33
N LEU A 5 25.37 39.57 4.08
CA LEU A 5 24.15 38.86 3.69
C LEU A 5 24.23 37.45 4.30
N LEU A 6 23.45 37.29 5.35
CA LEU A 6 23.20 36.07 6.11
C LEU A 6 22.67 34.97 5.15
N ILE A 7 23.56 34.23 4.49
CA ILE A 7 23.23 32.89 3.99
C ILE A 7 23.26 31.99 5.22
N LEU A 8 22.19 32.08 6.00
CA LEU A 8 21.84 31.03 6.96
C LEU A 8 21.36 29.85 6.12
N CYS A 9 22.31 29.17 5.46
CA CYS A 9 22.13 27.79 5.07
C CYS A 9 21.90 27.05 6.38
N LEU A 10 20.62 26.89 6.74
CA LEU A 10 20.17 25.86 7.64
C LEU A 10 20.71 24.55 7.05
N LEU A 11 21.87 24.14 7.54
CA LEU A 11 22.41 22.79 7.50
C LEU A 11 21.52 21.90 8.38
N THR A 12 20.20 21.98 8.20
CA THR A 12 19.32 20.90 8.59
C THR A 12 19.60 19.82 7.57
N SER A 13 20.39 18.81 7.96
CA SER A 13 20.48 17.57 7.21
C SER A 13 19.08 17.23 6.69
N PRO A 14 18.88 17.01 5.37
CA PRO A 14 17.54 16.70 4.88
C PRO A 14 17.06 15.50 5.66
N ALA A 15 15.96 15.68 6.40
CA ALA A 15 15.43 14.66 7.27
C ALA A 15 15.26 13.40 6.42
N LEU A 16 15.99 12.36 6.77
CA LEU A 16 16.07 11.18 5.95
C LEU A 16 14.75 10.43 6.12
N ALA A 17 14.02 10.24 5.02
CA ALA A 17 12.73 9.56 5.07
C ALA A 17 12.90 8.14 5.57
N LYS A 18 11.96 7.55 6.31
CA LYS A 18 12.09 6.14 6.72
C LYS A 18 11.19 5.27 5.86
N VAL A 19 11.75 4.63 4.85
CA VAL A 19 10.97 3.84 3.90
C VAL A 19 11.18 2.34 4.07
N ARG A 20 10.06 1.60 4.11
CA ARG A 20 10.01 0.14 3.89
C ARG A 20 9.27 -0.19 2.59
N CYS A 21 9.71 -1.23 1.88
CA CYS A 21 9.10 -1.65 0.61
C CYS A 21 8.44 -3.03 0.74
N ILE A 22 7.30 -3.23 0.07
CA ILE A 22 6.58 -4.50 0.03
C ILE A 22 6.12 -4.75 -1.40
N SER A 23 6.38 -5.94 -1.92
CA SER A 23 5.78 -6.39 -3.17
C SER A 23 4.63 -7.34 -2.89
N LEU A 24 3.49 -7.09 -3.51
CA LEU A 24 2.39 -8.05 -3.71
C LEU A 24 2.33 -8.50 -5.18
N VAL A 25 3.32 -8.12 -5.98
CA VAL A 25 3.43 -8.46 -7.40
C VAL A 25 3.88 -9.91 -7.53
N GLN A 26 3.08 -10.70 -8.25
CA GLN A 26 3.35 -12.12 -8.54
C GLN A 26 4.39 -12.28 -9.66
N ALA A 27 5.59 -11.74 -9.46
CA ALA A 27 6.69 -11.82 -10.41
C ALA A 27 8.03 -12.08 -9.71
N LYS A 28 8.90 -12.83 -10.40
CA LYS A 28 10.28 -13.09 -9.97
C LYS A 28 11.22 -12.00 -10.46
N ASP A 29 12.41 -11.94 -9.86
CA ASP A 29 13.52 -11.07 -10.24
C ASP A 29 13.15 -9.58 -10.24
N LEU A 30 12.30 -9.20 -9.28
CA LEU A 30 11.94 -7.83 -9.03
C LEU A 30 13.04 -7.13 -8.25
N GLU A 31 13.32 -5.90 -8.64
CA GLU A 31 14.24 -5.00 -7.95
C GLU A 31 13.54 -3.65 -7.77
N VAL A 32 13.64 -3.09 -6.57
CA VAL A 32 13.18 -1.74 -6.27
C VAL A 32 14.39 -0.82 -6.18
N GLU A 33 14.27 0.36 -6.79
CA GLU A 33 15.23 1.45 -6.72
C GLU A 33 14.53 2.67 -6.11
N VAL A 34 15.01 3.17 -4.97
CA VAL A 34 14.50 4.38 -4.30
C VAL A 34 15.64 5.38 -4.20
N GLY A 35 15.65 6.38 -5.09
CA GLY A 35 16.76 7.31 -5.19
C GLY A 35 18.05 6.60 -5.64
N LYS A 36 19.06 6.57 -4.77
CA LYS A 36 20.35 5.89 -5.04
C LYS A 36 20.40 4.46 -4.48
N TRP A 37 19.40 4.07 -3.69
CA TRP A 37 19.34 2.76 -3.07
C TRP A 37 18.60 1.79 -4.00
N SER A 38 19.08 0.56 -4.11
CA SER A 38 18.32 -0.53 -4.73
C SER A 38 18.43 -1.83 -3.93
N ALA A 39 17.42 -2.68 -4.06
CA ALA A 39 17.39 -4.00 -3.44
C ALA A 39 16.48 -4.96 -4.21
N PRO A 40 16.74 -6.28 -4.12
CA PRO A 40 15.77 -7.27 -4.57
C PRO A 40 14.46 -7.11 -3.80
N LEU A 41 13.34 -7.24 -4.49
CA LEU A 41 12.00 -7.12 -3.93
C LEU A 41 11.23 -8.45 -4.09
N PRO A 42 11.49 -9.44 -3.23
CA PRO A 42 10.77 -10.71 -3.27
C PRO A 42 9.25 -10.53 -3.14
N PRO A 43 8.45 -11.42 -3.77
CA PRO A 43 7.01 -11.39 -3.64
C PRO A 43 6.59 -11.62 -2.18
N GLU A 44 5.55 -10.90 -1.76
CA GLU A 44 4.86 -11.03 -0.48
C GLU A 44 5.77 -10.89 0.75
N ARG A 45 6.88 -10.17 0.59
CA ARG A 45 7.85 -9.94 1.66
C ARG A 45 8.15 -8.47 1.86
N VAL A 46 8.33 -8.12 3.12
CA VAL A 46 8.83 -6.81 3.54
C VAL A 46 10.33 -6.77 3.28
N VAL A 47 10.79 -5.77 2.53
CA VAL A 47 12.20 -5.47 2.34
C VAL A 47 12.56 -4.24 3.16
N GLY A 48 13.50 -4.46 4.09
CA GLY A 48 14.16 -3.49 4.96
C GLY A 48 15.57 -4.00 5.32
N PRO A 49 16.44 -3.14 5.89
CA PRO A 49 16.10 -2.11 6.86
C PRO A 49 15.62 -0.79 6.24
N TRP A 50 14.98 0.03 7.08
CA TRP A 50 14.50 1.38 6.80
C TRP A 50 15.57 2.20 6.07
N GLN A 51 15.23 2.68 4.89
CA GLN A 51 16.14 3.48 4.08
C GLN A 51 15.76 4.94 4.16
N ASN A 52 16.80 5.74 3.99
CA ASN A 52 16.90 7.16 4.31
C ASN A 52 17.03 8.03 3.04
N PRO A 53 16.13 7.94 2.04
CA PRO A 53 16.24 8.73 0.82
C PRO A 53 15.97 10.21 1.10
N THR A 54 16.36 11.05 0.15
CA THR A 54 15.98 12.47 0.15
C THR A 54 14.45 12.62 0.14
N ALA A 55 13.95 13.71 0.72
CA ALA A 55 12.52 14.04 0.80
C ALA A 55 11.77 14.01 -0.55
N ILE A 56 12.47 14.06 -1.68
CA ILE A 56 11.90 13.70 -2.98
C ILE A 56 12.77 12.61 -3.59
N ALA A 57 12.18 11.46 -3.89
CA ALA A 57 12.87 10.32 -4.49
C ALA A 57 12.13 9.81 -5.73
N ARG A 58 12.90 9.34 -6.71
CA ARG A 58 12.37 8.52 -7.79
C ARG A 58 12.32 7.08 -7.28
N VAL A 59 11.13 6.49 -7.29
CA VAL A 59 10.89 5.09 -6.99
C VAL A 59 10.69 4.36 -8.30
N THR A 60 11.49 3.33 -8.55
CA THR A 60 11.46 2.55 -9.78
C THR A 60 11.36 1.06 -9.43
N LEU A 61 10.40 0.37 -10.04
CA LEU A 61 10.32 -1.09 -9.98
C LEU A 61 10.86 -1.66 -11.30
N ARG A 62 11.77 -2.62 -11.21
CA ARG A 62 12.38 -3.31 -12.35
C ARG A 62 12.12 -4.81 -12.26
N GLN A 63 12.13 -5.46 -13.41
CA GLN A 63 12.16 -6.91 -13.52
C GLN A 63 13.19 -7.30 -14.59
N ALA A 64 14.17 -8.11 -14.22
CA ALA A 64 15.26 -8.51 -15.12
C ALA A 64 15.87 -7.30 -15.88
N GLY A 65 16.15 -6.21 -15.15
CA GLY A 65 16.70 -4.95 -15.69
C GLY A 65 15.70 -4.05 -16.43
N ARG A 66 14.56 -4.58 -16.89
CA ARG A 66 13.50 -3.79 -17.53
C ARG A 66 12.73 -2.98 -16.50
N ARG A 67 12.58 -1.68 -16.76
CA ARG A 67 11.76 -0.80 -15.93
C ARG A 67 10.27 -1.09 -16.15
N LEU A 68 9.58 -1.42 -15.07
CA LEU A 68 8.15 -1.71 -15.07
C LEU A 68 7.30 -0.53 -14.58
N LEU A 69 7.76 0.16 -13.53
CA LEU A 69 7.11 1.33 -12.95
C LEU A 69 8.17 2.37 -12.61
N SER A 70 7.85 3.66 -12.75
CA SER A 70 8.69 4.74 -12.23
C SER A 70 7.83 5.92 -11.81
N GLN A 71 7.96 6.36 -10.56
CA GLN A 71 7.19 7.46 -10.00
C GLN A 71 8.09 8.35 -9.15
N ARG A 72 7.84 9.65 -9.17
CA ARG A 72 8.51 10.61 -8.28
C ARG A 72 7.60 10.85 -7.07
N LEU A 73 8.11 10.64 -5.87
CA LEU A 73 7.35 10.73 -4.62
C LEU A 73 7.98 11.76 -3.69
N GLY A 74 7.12 12.51 -3.00
CA GLY A 74 7.49 13.25 -1.80
C GLY A 74 7.43 12.30 -0.61
N LEU A 75 8.59 12.08 0.02
CA LEU A 75 8.76 11.23 1.19
C LEU A 75 8.96 12.13 2.41
N THR A 76 8.39 11.71 3.54
CA THR A 76 8.51 12.40 4.82
C THR A 76 9.50 11.67 5.71
N ASP A 77 9.95 12.32 6.76
CA ASP A 77 10.79 11.75 7.83
C ASP A 77 10.05 10.72 8.71
N GLU A 78 8.72 10.66 8.60
CA GLU A 78 7.88 9.61 9.15
C GLU A 78 8.13 8.23 8.49
N GLU A 79 7.79 7.16 9.21
CA GLU A 79 7.82 5.81 8.66
C GLU A 79 6.74 5.65 7.58
N GLN A 80 7.16 5.25 6.37
CA GLN A 80 6.31 5.08 5.21
C GLN A 80 6.52 3.70 4.57
N THR A 81 5.42 3.07 4.14
CA THR A 81 5.41 1.80 3.43
C THR A 81 5.09 2.02 1.96
N LEU A 82 5.99 1.60 1.08
CA LEU A 82 5.75 1.52 -0.35
C LEU A 82 5.24 0.13 -0.70
N VAL A 83 3.97 0.03 -1.09
CA VAL A 83 3.34 -1.23 -1.50
C VAL A 83 3.23 -1.25 -3.01
N PHE A 84 3.94 -2.17 -3.65
CA PHE A 84 3.87 -2.43 -5.08
C PHE A 84 2.91 -3.58 -5.35
N PHE A 85 1.98 -3.40 -6.28
CA PHE A 85 0.96 -4.42 -6.59
C PHE A 85 0.47 -4.30 -8.03
N GLY A 86 -0.34 -5.27 -8.46
CA GLY A 86 -0.84 -5.38 -9.82
C GLY A 86 -0.06 -6.39 -10.68
N VAL A 87 -0.42 -6.45 -11.95
CA VAL A 87 0.00 -7.43 -12.94
C VAL A 87 0.98 -6.76 -13.92
N PRO A 88 2.27 -7.17 -13.95
CA PRO A 88 3.29 -6.55 -14.81
C PRO A 88 2.98 -6.54 -16.31
N SER A 89 2.27 -7.57 -16.78
CA SER A 89 1.89 -7.71 -18.19
C SER A 89 0.60 -6.97 -18.54
N ALA A 90 -0.20 -6.57 -17.54
CA ALA A 90 -1.46 -5.87 -17.80
C ALA A 90 -1.15 -4.47 -18.33
N ARG A 91 -1.50 -4.26 -19.61
CA ARG A 91 -1.59 -2.92 -20.18
C ARG A 91 -3.06 -2.50 -20.09
N PRO A 92 -3.39 -1.41 -19.39
CA PRO A 92 -4.74 -0.88 -19.50
C PRO A 92 -4.99 -0.54 -20.96
N GLN A 93 -5.97 -1.19 -21.59
CA GLN A 93 -6.49 -0.78 -22.89
C GLN A 93 -7.83 -0.11 -22.61
N PRO A 94 -7.85 1.20 -22.27
CA PRO A 94 -9.12 1.88 -22.11
C PRO A 94 -9.87 1.84 -23.44
N GLY A 95 -11.13 1.41 -23.41
CA GLY A 95 -12.00 1.50 -24.58
C GLY A 95 -12.22 2.96 -25.00
N LEU A 96 -12.79 3.16 -26.20
CA LEU A 96 -13.00 4.50 -26.76
C LEU A 96 -13.83 5.39 -25.82
N TRP A 97 -14.83 4.81 -25.14
CA TRP A 97 -15.66 5.56 -24.20
C TRP A 97 -14.95 5.90 -22.91
N GLU A 98 -14.06 5.04 -22.42
CA GLU A 98 -13.22 5.29 -21.25
C GLU A 98 -12.17 6.38 -21.53
N GLN A 99 -11.59 6.38 -22.74
CA GLN A 99 -10.70 7.45 -23.19
C GLN A 99 -11.43 8.80 -23.28
N LEU A 100 -12.70 8.77 -23.72
CA LEU A 100 -13.53 9.97 -23.79
C LEU A 100 -13.97 10.43 -22.41
N LYS A 101 -14.41 9.53 -21.52
CA LYS A 101 -14.77 9.88 -20.13
C LYS A 101 -13.59 10.43 -19.35
N ALA A 102 -12.41 9.83 -19.45
CA ALA A 102 -11.19 10.35 -18.81
C ALA A 102 -10.84 11.78 -19.22
N ARG A 103 -11.28 12.22 -20.42
CA ARG A 103 -11.10 13.59 -20.92
C ARG A 103 -12.10 14.60 -20.32
N PHE A 104 -13.26 14.14 -19.84
CA PHE A 104 -14.35 15.00 -19.35
C PHE A 104 -14.60 14.90 -17.85
N GLU A 105 -14.41 13.74 -17.22
CA GLU A 105 -14.79 13.45 -15.82
C GLU A 105 -13.60 13.48 -14.84
N GLY A 106 -12.37 13.67 -15.30
CA GLY A 106 -11.19 13.66 -14.42
C GLY A 106 -10.81 12.25 -13.94
N GLN A 107 -9.67 12.14 -13.26
CA GLN A 107 -8.88 10.91 -13.08
C GLN A 107 -9.51 9.79 -12.21
N GLU A 108 -10.80 9.80 -11.90
CA GLU A 108 -11.38 8.85 -10.92
C GLU A 108 -11.98 7.58 -11.54
N TYR A 109 -12.00 7.42 -12.87
CA TYR A 109 -12.40 6.16 -13.51
C TYR A 109 -11.25 5.14 -13.56
N HIS A 110 -10.79 4.67 -12.39
CA HIS A 110 -9.78 3.62 -12.28
C HIS A 110 -10.37 2.19 -12.17
N SER A 111 -11.69 2.03 -12.00
CA SER A 111 -12.29 0.71 -11.85
C SER A 111 -12.82 0.17 -13.19
N LYS A 112 -12.05 -0.76 -13.77
CA LYS A 112 -12.49 -2.01 -14.46
C LYS A 112 -11.50 -2.53 -15.51
N GLN A 113 -10.52 -1.75 -15.98
CA GLN A 113 -9.73 -2.11 -17.17
C GLN A 113 -8.20 -1.93 -17.04
N GLY A 114 -7.63 -1.94 -15.83
CA GLY A 114 -6.19 -1.75 -15.67
C GLY A 114 -5.61 -2.34 -14.40
N PHE A 115 -5.44 -3.66 -14.34
CA PHE A 115 -4.62 -4.30 -13.30
C PHE A 115 -3.12 -4.08 -13.52
N GLY A 116 -2.72 -3.02 -14.23
CA GLY A 116 -1.32 -2.67 -14.41
C GLY A 116 -0.62 -2.42 -13.08
N LEU A 117 0.71 -2.35 -13.13
CA LEU A 117 1.51 -2.12 -11.93
C LEU A 117 1.23 -0.77 -11.28
N GLN A 118 1.11 -0.80 -9.97
CA GLN A 118 0.73 0.33 -9.13
C GLN A 118 1.62 0.39 -7.90
N LEU A 119 1.69 1.59 -7.31
CA LEU A 119 2.41 1.88 -6.08
C LEU A 119 1.49 2.64 -5.13
N ARG A 120 1.29 2.10 -3.93
CA ARG A 120 0.66 2.81 -2.81
C ARG A 120 1.70 3.22 -1.79
N VAL A 121 1.67 4.49 -1.40
CA VAL A 121 2.34 4.97 -0.18
C VAL A 121 1.36 4.88 0.97
N LEU A 122 1.66 4.06 1.97
CA LEU A 122 0.94 3.99 3.24
C LEU A 122 1.76 4.70 4.31
N ARG A 123 1.10 5.60 5.02
CA ARG A 123 1.69 6.28 6.18
C ARG A 123 1.27 5.54 7.43
N GLU A 124 2.18 5.51 8.39
CA GLU A 124 1.81 5.09 9.74
C GLU A 124 1.04 6.22 10.43
N GLU A 125 0.06 5.85 11.23
CA GLU A 125 -0.70 6.77 12.06
C GLU A 125 -0.53 6.33 13.49
N ILE A 126 -0.25 7.28 14.38
CA ILE A 126 0.00 7.02 15.79
C ILE A 126 -1.30 7.30 16.53
N PHE A 127 -1.73 6.33 17.31
CA PHE A 127 -2.93 6.44 18.15
C PHE A 127 -2.56 6.33 19.63
N SER A 128 -3.31 7.05 20.48
CA SER A 128 -2.98 7.18 21.91
C SER A 128 -3.85 6.32 22.84
N GLN A 129 -4.91 5.68 22.30
CA GLN A 129 -5.84 4.90 23.12
C GLN A 129 -5.33 3.48 23.33
N LYS A 130 -5.08 3.10 24.60
CA LYS A 130 -4.46 1.82 24.96
C LYS A 130 -5.42 0.63 25.05
N SER A 131 -6.72 0.82 24.95
CA SER A 131 -7.73 -0.27 24.95
C SER A 131 -8.28 -0.60 23.57
N GLN A 132 -7.95 0.22 22.57
CA GLN A 132 -8.41 0.08 21.19
C GLN A 132 -7.21 -0.26 20.31
N ALA A 133 -7.49 -0.90 19.20
CA ALA A 133 -6.56 -1.11 18.12
C ALA A 133 -7.19 -0.61 16.81
N TYR A 134 -6.35 -0.38 15.81
CA TYR A 134 -6.75 0.26 14.57
C TYR A 134 -6.47 -0.65 13.41
N LEU A 135 -7.44 -0.79 12.50
CA LEU A 135 -7.33 -1.69 11.36
C LEU A 135 -7.55 -0.93 10.06
N ARG A 136 -6.67 -1.14 9.10
CA ARG A 136 -6.83 -0.69 7.71
C ARG A 136 -6.64 -1.85 6.76
N VAL A 137 -7.43 -1.91 5.70
CA VAL A 137 -7.31 -2.96 4.67
C VAL A 137 -7.00 -2.32 3.33
N LEU A 138 -5.99 -2.83 2.61
CA LEU A 138 -5.75 -2.52 1.21
C LEU A 138 -6.17 -3.72 0.36
N HIS A 139 -7.07 -3.51 -0.59
CA HIS A 139 -7.39 -4.53 -1.58
C HIS A 139 -6.45 -4.41 -2.80
N ALA A 140 -5.55 -5.37 -2.94
CA ALA A 140 -4.54 -5.41 -4.01
C ALA A 140 -4.59 -6.70 -4.86
N VAL A 141 -5.66 -7.50 -4.73
CA VAL A 141 -5.85 -8.71 -5.54
C VAL A 141 -6.54 -8.32 -6.85
N PRO A 142 -5.86 -8.42 -8.00
CA PRO A 142 -6.43 -8.04 -9.28
C PRO A 142 -7.63 -8.95 -9.62
N THR A 143 -8.54 -8.51 -10.48
CA THR A 143 -9.69 -9.28 -11.02
C THR A 143 -10.76 -9.74 -10.02
N LEU A 144 -10.54 -9.60 -8.70
CA LEU A 144 -11.63 -9.70 -7.74
C LEU A 144 -12.55 -8.49 -7.88
N VAL A 145 -13.85 -8.74 -7.77
CA VAL A 145 -14.83 -7.70 -7.46
C VAL A 145 -14.52 -7.08 -6.10
N GLY A 146 -15.19 -6.00 -5.72
CA GLY A 146 -15.04 -5.43 -4.38
C GLY A 146 -15.16 -6.53 -3.30
N VAL A 147 -14.38 -6.42 -2.23
CA VAL A 147 -14.30 -7.45 -1.18
C VAL A 147 -14.95 -6.97 0.12
N ASP A 148 -15.56 -7.89 0.84
CA ASP A 148 -16.04 -7.67 2.21
C ASP A 148 -15.09 -8.34 3.20
N LEU A 149 -14.87 -7.69 4.34
CA LEU A 149 -14.17 -8.25 5.50
C LEU A 149 -15.16 -8.34 6.66
N LEU A 150 -15.20 -9.50 7.32
CA LEU A 150 -16.14 -9.78 8.40
C LEU A 150 -15.43 -10.38 9.60
N GLU A 151 -16.06 -10.25 10.77
CA GLU A 151 -15.75 -11.00 11.98
C GLU A 151 -17.03 -11.70 12.46
N GLY A 152 -17.06 -13.03 12.35
CA GLY A 152 -18.32 -13.78 12.46
C GLY A 152 -19.36 -13.29 11.44
N ASP A 153 -20.50 -12.80 11.93
CA ASP A 153 -21.57 -12.22 11.11
C ASP A 153 -21.47 -10.69 10.96
N GLU A 154 -20.57 -10.04 11.71
CA GLU A 154 -20.39 -8.59 11.65
C GLU A 154 -19.56 -8.20 10.44
N GLN A 155 -20.08 -7.25 9.65
CA GLN A 155 -19.38 -6.75 8.48
C GLN A 155 -18.53 -5.53 8.84
N LEU A 156 -17.20 -5.72 8.87
CA LEU A 156 -16.23 -4.70 9.22
C LEU A 156 -15.91 -3.76 8.03
N VAL A 157 -15.76 -4.34 6.83
CA VAL A 157 -15.53 -3.60 5.59
C VAL A 157 -16.50 -4.10 4.52
N SER A 158 -17.12 -3.17 3.79
CA SER A 158 -18.06 -3.48 2.71
C SER A 158 -17.50 -3.02 1.37
N SER A 159 -17.57 -3.90 0.36
CA SER A 159 -17.32 -3.56 -1.05
C SER A 159 -16.02 -2.77 -1.28
N LEU A 160 -14.94 -3.14 -0.59
CA LEU A 160 -13.65 -2.48 -0.77
C LEU A 160 -13.15 -2.75 -2.19
N GLU A 161 -13.02 -1.69 -2.99
CA GLU A 161 -12.60 -1.81 -4.38
C GLU A 161 -11.10 -2.07 -4.53
N TYR A 162 -10.71 -2.70 -5.64
CA TYR A 162 -9.31 -2.90 -5.99
C TYR A 162 -8.54 -1.56 -5.99
N ALA A 163 -7.29 -1.61 -5.54
CA ALA A 163 -6.38 -0.47 -5.38
C ALA A 163 -6.80 0.57 -4.31
N HIS A 164 -7.85 0.31 -3.53
CA HIS A 164 -8.31 1.20 -2.47
C HIS A 164 -7.97 0.68 -1.08
N CYS A 165 -7.76 1.63 -0.16
CA CYS A 165 -7.70 1.35 1.27
C CYS A 165 -9.09 1.58 1.87
N SER A 166 -9.45 0.78 2.88
CA SER A 166 -10.57 1.08 3.75
C SER A 166 -10.30 2.37 4.54
N GLU A 167 -11.36 2.91 5.13
CA GLU A 167 -11.22 3.76 6.30
C GLU A 167 -10.54 2.99 7.44
N ILE A 168 -9.98 3.73 8.40
CA ILE A 168 -9.39 3.12 9.60
C ILE A 168 -10.51 2.75 10.55
N LEU A 169 -10.65 1.45 10.78
CA LEU A 169 -11.57 0.88 11.74
C LEU A 169 -10.96 0.94 13.13
N THR A 170 -11.80 1.19 14.14
CA THR A 170 -11.42 1.09 15.55
C THR A 170 -12.06 -0.16 16.13
N LEU A 171 -11.25 -1.08 16.63
CA LEU A 171 -11.69 -2.36 17.18
C LEU A 171 -11.08 -2.54 18.59
N PRO A 172 -11.69 -3.37 19.45
CA PRO A 172 -11.03 -3.81 20.67
C PRO A 172 -9.63 -4.38 20.37
N ALA A 173 -8.66 -4.16 21.25
CA ALA A 173 -7.38 -4.84 21.13
C ALA A 173 -7.54 -6.33 21.50
N GLY A 174 -6.83 -7.23 20.79
CA GLY A 174 -6.91 -8.67 21.03
C GLY A 174 -6.83 -9.52 19.77
N HIS A 175 -7.22 -10.79 19.89
CA HIS A 175 -7.28 -11.74 18.79
C HIS A 175 -8.60 -11.60 18.04
N HIS A 176 -8.53 -11.47 16.71
CA HIS A 176 -9.69 -11.39 15.83
C HIS A 176 -9.63 -12.48 14.77
N GLN A 177 -10.77 -13.14 14.53
CA GLN A 177 -10.91 -14.11 13.45
C GLN A 177 -11.67 -13.46 12.30
N LEU A 178 -10.94 -13.17 11.22
CA LEU A 178 -11.47 -12.43 10.09
C LEU A 178 -11.79 -13.35 8.92
N ASN A 179 -12.86 -13.01 8.21
CA ASN A 179 -13.32 -13.69 7.01
C ASN A 179 -13.33 -12.71 5.82
N LEU A 180 -12.66 -13.11 4.74
CA LEU A 180 -12.66 -12.40 3.47
C LEU A 180 -13.58 -13.09 2.46
N ARG A 181 -14.48 -12.32 1.86
CA ARG A 181 -15.37 -12.79 0.78
C ARG A 181 -15.52 -11.75 -0.34
N PRO A 182 -15.95 -12.15 -1.55
CA PRO A 182 -16.37 -11.21 -2.57
C PRO A 182 -17.65 -10.50 -2.11
N HIS A 183 -17.79 -9.22 -2.43
CA HIS A 183 -18.98 -8.44 -2.11
C HIS A 183 -20.23 -9.07 -2.73
N ARG A 184 -21.31 -9.16 -1.93
CA ARG A 184 -22.58 -9.82 -2.29
C ARG A 184 -22.47 -11.31 -2.59
N SER A 185 -21.38 -11.95 -2.18
CA SER A 185 -21.24 -13.40 -2.21
C SER A 185 -21.25 -13.95 -0.79
N ARG A 186 -21.68 -15.20 -0.63
CA ARG A 186 -21.52 -15.98 0.61
C ARG A 186 -20.31 -16.92 0.56
N LEU A 187 -19.61 -16.96 -0.57
CA LEU A 187 -18.41 -17.77 -0.71
C LEU A 187 -17.28 -17.13 0.08
N GLU A 188 -16.83 -17.81 1.12
CA GLU A 188 -15.60 -17.48 1.83
C GLU A 188 -14.40 -17.76 0.92
N LEU A 189 -13.54 -16.74 0.72
CA LEU A 189 -12.26 -16.91 0.03
C LEU A 189 -11.17 -17.31 1.00
N LYS A 190 -11.18 -16.72 2.21
CA LYS A 190 -10.13 -16.92 3.19
C LYS A 190 -10.59 -16.52 4.59
N GLN A 191 -10.49 -17.44 5.54
CA GLN A 191 -10.46 -17.13 6.96
C GLN A 191 -9.00 -17.04 7.45
N PHE A 192 -8.73 -16.09 8.34
CA PHE A 192 -7.42 -15.90 8.97
C PHE A 192 -7.54 -15.16 10.29
N GLU A 193 -6.53 -15.33 11.15
CA GLU A 193 -6.46 -14.67 12.45
C GLU A 193 -5.55 -13.45 12.38
N VAL A 194 -5.88 -12.43 13.16
CA VAL A 194 -5.03 -11.24 13.34
C VAL A 194 -5.03 -10.80 14.80
N ASP A 195 -3.83 -10.51 15.29
CA ASP A 195 -3.63 -9.98 16.64
C ASP A 195 -3.52 -8.46 16.56
N LEU A 196 -4.54 -7.78 17.08
CA LEU A 196 -4.62 -6.33 17.07
C LEU A 196 -4.00 -5.78 18.36
N GLU A 197 -2.81 -5.19 18.21
CA GLU A 197 -2.08 -4.59 19.34
C GLU A 197 -2.72 -3.26 19.78
N PRO A 198 -2.81 -3.01 21.10
CA PRO A 198 -3.40 -1.79 21.63
C PRO A 198 -2.62 -0.53 21.21
N GLY A 199 -3.35 0.49 20.79
CA GLY A 199 -2.82 1.77 20.32
C GLY A 199 -2.10 1.71 18.98
N ARG A 200 -2.16 0.58 18.25
CA ARG A 200 -1.43 0.38 17.00
C ARG A 200 -2.33 0.25 15.80
N LEU A 201 -1.79 0.67 14.65
CA LEU A 201 -2.41 0.45 13.35
C LEU A 201 -1.90 -0.84 12.74
N THR A 202 -2.77 -1.82 12.61
CA THR A 202 -2.58 -2.98 11.77
C THR A 202 -3.11 -2.69 10.38
N THR A 203 -2.27 -2.83 9.35
CA THR A 203 -2.69 -2.79 7.95
C THR A 203 -2.66 -4.20 7.37
N ILE A 204 -3.81 -4.67 6.89
CA ILE A 204 -3.92 -5.91 6.10
C ILE A 204 -3.80 -5.55 4.62
N LEU A 205 -2.78 -6.10 3.95
CA LEU A 205 -2.64 -6.00 2.51
C LEU A 205 -3.15 -7.29 1.86
N LEU A 206 -4.25 -7.22 1.12
CA LEU A 206 -4.80 -8.38 0.41
C LEU A 206 -4.08 -8.53 -0.93
N GLY A 207 -3.08 -9.42 -0.99
CA GLY A 207 -2.35 -9.78 -2.20
C GLY A 207 -2.70 -11.18 -2.71
N GLY A 208 -1.96 -11.66 -3.70
CA GLY A 208 -2.10 -13.03 -4.23
C GLY A 208 -3.04 -13.16 -5.43
N HIS A 209 -3.58 -14.37 -5.61
CA HIS A 209 -4.47 -14.73 -6.71
C HIS A 209 -5.95 -14.62 -6.28
N PRO A 210 -6.90 -14.28 -7.18
CA PRO A 210 -8.33 -14.18 -6.86
C PRO A 210 -8.92 -15.38 -6.11
N GLU A 211 -8.52 -16.58 -6.52
CA GLU A 211 -9.02 -17.85 -5.96
C GLU A 211 -8.33 -18.22 -4.65
N SER A 212 -7.19 -17.60 -4.36
CA SER A 212 -6.38 -17.89 -3.17
C SER A 212 -5.72 -16.60 -2.67
N PRO A 213 -6.51 -15.62 -2.18
CA PRO A 213 -5.96 -14.37 -1.69
C PRO A 213 -5.08 -14.64 -0.46
N HIS A 214 -3.96 -13.93 -0.39
CA HIS A 214 -2.98 -14.02 0.69
C HIS A 214 -2.89 -12.68 1.44
N PRO A 215 -3.46 -12.59 2.66
CA PRO A 215 -3.31 -11.42 3.50
C PRO A 215 -1.87 -11.28 4.02
N VAL A 216 -1.26 -10.12 3.80
CA VAL A 216 0.01 -9.73 4.42
C VAL A 216 -0.30 -8.71 5.52
N ILE A 217 0.01 -9.06 6.76
CA ILE A 217 -0.34 -8.27 7.95
C ILE A 217 0.87 -7.42 8.36
N LEU A 218 0.64 -6.13 8.55
CA LEU A 218 1.66 -5.17 8.97
C LEU A 218 1.18 -4.39 10.19
N THR A 219 1.85 -4.54 11.31
CA THR A 219 1.59 -3.70 12.48
C THR A 219 2.55 -2.52 12.50
N SER A 220 2.03 -1.31 12.70
CA SER A 220 2.87 -0.11 12.91
C SER A 220 3.79 -0.30 14.10
N LYS A 221 4.94 0.36 14.10
CA LYS A 221 5.78 0.32 15.30
C LYS A 221 5.13 1.12 16.42
N GLY A 222 5.28 0.64 17.65
CA GLY A 222 4.99 1.46 18.82
C GLY A 222 6.00 2.61 18.90
N SER A 223 5.53 3.77 19.33
CA SER A 223 6.37 4.95 19.62
C SER A 223 7.48 4.63 20.62
#